data_AF-A0A086JS79-F1
#
_entry.id   AF-A0A086JS79-F1
#
_cell.length_a   1.000
_cell.length_b   1.000
_cell.length_c   1.000
_cell.angle_alpha   90.00
_cell.angle_beta   90.00
_cell.angle_gamma   90.00
#
_symmetry.space_group_name_H-M   'P 1'
#
loop_
_entity.id
_entity.type
_entity.pdbx_description
1 polymer ?
#
loop_
_entity_poly.entity_id
_entity_poly.type
_entity_poly.pdbx_seq_one_letter_code
_entity_poly.pdbx_strand_id
1 'polypeptide(L)'
;MKSKCTAVLMVACLLPLRCNGMAAERQTLCMCPKIFDPQCGVNGKTYANECERVCANVDLAHTGPCDKTEEEAGKAEPVPIHESLEECINKCDWTFMPVCDVTAQTWGNMCELECGGRKPAHPGPCTPAEVEVAAAPVGWRGPSLDQLTKTKTVTVTLASGQKKTCECPVVAAFVCGMDGKTYANECTRDCHGAGQHHPGPCKGYDHPTAQEKCPCDKSFTPMCGVDGKTYQNLCYLQCFGVRKLHDGTCWN
;
A
#
# COMPACT_ATOMS: atom_id res chain seq x y z
N MET A 1 43.16 3.36 -44.09
CA MET A 1 44.04 2.62 -45.03
C MET A 1 43.33 1.32 -45.40
N LYS A 2 43.12 1.06 -46.69
CA LYS A 2 42.39 -0.10 -47.21
C LYS A 2 43.28 -1.34 -47.10
N SER A 3 42.78 -2.48 -46.61
CA SER A 3 43.40 -3.78 -46.89
C SER A 3 42.31 -4.77 -47.31
N LYS A 4 42.54 -5.41 -48.44
CA LYS A 4 41.62 -6.31 -49.16
C LYS A 4 41.83 -7.74 -48.64
N CYS A 5 40.77 -8.45 -48.29
CA CYS A 5 40.84 -9.90 -48.08
C CYS A 5 40.64 -10.62 -49.42
N THR A 6 41.70 -11.21 -49.95
CA THR A 6 41.62 -12.20 -51.04
C THR A 6 41.47 -13.59 -50.43
N ALA A 7 40.35 -14.25 -50.76
CA ALA A 7 40.09 -15.64 -50.41
C ALA A 7 40.96 -16.57 -51.27
N VAL A 8 41.63 -17.54 -50.64
CA VAL A 8 42.23 -18.70 -51.32
C VAL A 8 41.69 -19.96 -50.66
N LEU A 9 41.07 -20.80 -51.50
CA LEU A 9 40.55 -22.12 -51.18
C LEU A 9 41.69 -23.14 -50.98
N MET A 10 41.49 -23.99 -49.96
CA MET A 10 41.83 -25.42 -49.87
C MET A 10 43.29 -25.86 -50.03
N VAL A 11 43.93 -26.33 -48.93
CA VAL A 11 44.63 -27.64 -48.84
C VAL A 11 44.64 -28.10 -47.37
N ALA A 12 44.32 -29.37 -47.15
CA ALA A 12 44.34 -30.06 -45.85
C ALA A 12 45.77 -30.26 -45.30
N CYS A 13 45.98 -30.14 -43.98
CA CYS A 13 46.85 -31.03 -43.19
C CYS A 13 46.94 -30.64 -41.70
N LEU A 14 46.52 -31.57 -40.85
CA LEU A 14 47.13 -31.96 -39.56
C LEU A 14 47.99 -30.93 -38.82
N LEU A 15 47.41 -30.23 -37.82
CA LEU A 15 48.07 -29.72 -36.59
C LEU A 15 46.96 -29.27 -35.62
N PRO A 16 47.13 -29.41 -34.29
CA PRO A 16 46.05 -29.16 -33.34
C PRO A 16 45.67 -27.69 -33.39
N LEU A 17 44.40 -27.42 -33.70
CA LEU A 17 43.80 -26.10 -33.55
C LEU A 17 43.90 -25.70 -32.07
N ARG A 18 44.90 -24.90 -31.74
CA ARG A 18 44.84 -24.05 -30.56
C ARG A 18 43.73 -23.04 -30.83
N CYS A 19 42.54 -23.32 -30.30
CA CYS A 19 41.56 -22.28 -30.04
C CYS A 19 42.18 -21.33 -29.01
N ASN A 20 42.92 -20.32 -29.48
CA ASN A 20 43.08 -19.11 -28.70
C ASN A 20 41.67 -18.50 -28.66
N GLY A 21 41.02 -18.63 -27.51
CA GLY A 21 39.69 -18.09 -27.27
C GLY A 21 39.68 -16.61 -27.60
N MET A 22 39.12 -16.27 -28.76
CA MET A 22 38.59 -14.94 -29.00
C MET A 22 37.35 -14.86 -28.14
N ALA A 23 37.47 -14.20 -26.98
CA ALA A 23 36.32 -13.77 -26.21
C ALA A 23 35.44 -12.94 -27.16
N ALA A 24 34.34 -13.56 -27.60
CA ALA A 24 33.32 -12.86 -28.35
C ALA A 24 32.70 -11.85 -27.39
N GLU A 25 33.18 -10.61 -27.41
CA GLU A 25 32.44 -9.49 -26.86
C GLU A 25 31.14 -9.38 -27.66
N ARG A 26 30.11 -10.04 -27.13
CA ARG A 26 28.73 -9.85 -27.54
C ARG A 26 28.36 -8.44 -27.08
N GLN A 27 28.63 -7.45 -27.92
CA GLN A 27 28.06 -6.12 -27.72
C GLN A 27 26.55 -6.25 -27.86
N THR A 28 25.88 -6.45 -26.72
CA THR A 28 24.43 -6.46 -26.60
C THR A 28 23.96 -5.07 -26.99
N LEU A 29 23.34 -4.94 -28.16
CA LEU A 29 22.73 -3.69 -28.59
C LEU A 29 21.54 -3.40 -27.66
N CYS A 30 21.74 -2.55 -26.67
CA CYS A 30 20.70 -2.20 -25.72
C CYS A 30 19.82 -1.09 -26.28
N MET A 31 18.61 -1.47 -26.70
CA MET A 31 17.56 -0.53 -27.08
C MET A 31 16.71 -0.21 -25.85
N CYS A 32 17.15 0.76 -25.05
CA CYS A 32 16.40 1.18 -23.87
C CYS A 32 15.59 2.46 -24.13
N PRO A 33 14.34 2.53 -23.64
CA PRO A 33 13.55 3.75 -23.73
C PRO A 33 14.20 4.85 -22.87
N LYS A 34 14.05 6.10 -23.30
CA LYS A 34 14.51 7.27 -22.54
C LYS A 34 13.47 7.74 -21.53
N ILE A 35 13.06 6.80 -20.68
CA ILE A 35 12.19 7.04 -19.53
C ILE A 35 13.09 7.16 -18.30
N PHE A 36 12.86 8.16 -17.47
CA PHE A 36 13.63 8.38 -16.25
C PHE A 36 12.87 7.83 -15.04
N ASP A 37 13.31 6.67 -14.58
CA ASP A 37 12.84 5.94 -13.40
C ASP A 37 14.06 5.33 -12.69
N PRO A 38 14.79 6.13 -11.88
CA PRO A 38 16.15 5.81 -11.47
C PRO A 38 16.23 4.58 -10.56
N GLN A 39 17.28 3.76 -10.75
CA GLN A 39 17.55 2.56 -9.96
C GLN A 39 19.01 2.48 -9.55
N CYS A 40 19.28 2.10 -8.29
CA CYS A 40 20.63 1.89 -7.79
C CYS A 40 21.02 0.42 -7.99
N GLY A 41 22.11 0.18 -8.73
CA GLY A 41 22.69 -1.15 -8.88
C GLY A 41 23.54 -1.54 -7.67
N VAL A 42 23.75 -2.84 -7.47
CA VAL A 42 24.66 -3.37 -6.43
C VAL A 42 26.12 -2.90 -6.58
N ASN A 43 26.45 -2.31 -7.73
CA ASN A 43 27.74 -1.69 -8.01
C ASN A 43 27.82 -0.21 -7.60
N GLY A 44 26.81 0.31 -6.87
CA GLY A 44 26.76 1.72 -6.44
C GLY A 44 26.51 2.72 -7.58
N LYS A 45 26.15 2.25 -8.78
CA LYS A 45 25.84 3.10 -9.93
C LYS A 45 24.32 3.29 -10.07
N THR A 46 23.91 4.54 -10.25
CA THR A 46 22.53 4.87 -10.63
C THR A 46 22.32 4.66 -12.13
N TYR A 47 21.28 3.92 -12.48
CA TYR A 47 20.81 3.71 -13.85
C TYR A 47 19.54 4.53 -14.09
N ALA A 48 19.36 5.06 -15.30
CA ALA A 48 18.23 5.93 -15.60
C ALA A 48 16.88 5.18 -15.58
N ASN A 49 16.90 3.87 -15.85
CA ASN A 49 15.77 2.96 -15.74
C ASN A 49 16.23 1.50 -15.64
N GLU A 50 15.27 0.60 -15.40
CA GLU A 50 15.49 -0.85 -15.32
C GLU A 50 16.16 -1.43 -16.56
N CYS A 51 15.73 -1.01 -17.76
CA CYS A 51 16.31 -1.51 -19.00
C CYS A 51 17.80 -1.22 -19.07
N GLU A 52 18.21 0.01 -18.72
CA GLU A 52 19.63 0.39 -18.74
C GLU A 52 20.44 -0.37 -17.67
N ARG A 53 19.86 -0.69 -16.51
CA ARG A 53 20.50 -1.52 -15.47
C ARG A 53 20.67 -2.97 -15.92
N VAL A 54 19.61 -3.59 -16.44
CA VAL A 54 19.61 -4.97 -16.93
C VAL A 54 20.51 -5.11 -18.15
N CYS A 55 20.53 -4.12 -19.04
CA CYS A 55 21.47 -4.01 -20.15
C CYS A 55 22.93 -4.05 -19.66
N ALA A 56 23.23 -3.36 -18.57
CA ALA A 56 24.55 -3.38 -17.95
C ALA A 56 24.83 -4.66 -17.13
N ASN A 57 23.86 -5.58 -17.05
CA ASN A 57 23.93 -6.83 -16.31
C ASN A 57 24.33 -6.63 -14.83
N VAL A 58 23.69 -5.68 -14.17
CA VAL A 58 23.93 -5.34 -12.76
C VAL A 58 22.67 -5.59 -11.96
N ASP A 59 22.72 -6.35 -10.88
CA ASP A 59 21.55 -6.59 -10.01
C ASP A 59 21.08 -5.31 -9.28
N LEU A 60 19.79 -5.26 -8.93
CA LEU A 60 19.19 -4.13 -8.25
C LEU A 60 19.61 -4.13 -6.79
N ALA A 61 20.17 -3.03 -6.29
CA ALA A 61 20.35 -2.79 -4.86
C ALA A 61 19.05 -2.25 -4.25
N HIS A 62 18.57 -1.13 -4.77
CA HIS A 62 17.30 -0.53 -4.38
C HIS A 62 16.73 0.35 -5.49
N THR A 63 15.44 0.65 -5.42
CA THR A 63 14.78 1.64 -6.27
C THR A 63 15.23 3.05 -5.89
N GLY A 64 15.26 3.98 -6.86
CA GLY A 64 15.81 5.32 -6.68
C GLY A 64 17.31 5.43 -7.02
N PRO A 65 17.86 6.66 -7.06
CA PRO A 65 19.29 6.88 -7.26
C PRO A 65 20.10 6.36 -6.07
N CYS A 66 21.36 5.99 -6.32
CA CYS A 66 22.28 5.65 -5.24
C CYS A 66 22.60 6.90 -4.41
N ASP A 67 22.66 6.72 -3.10
CA ASP A 67 23.12 7.77 -2.19
C ASP A 67 24.58 8.06 -2.48
N LYS A 68 24.91 9.32 -2.77
CA LYS A 68 26.30 9.70 -3.03
C LYS A 68 27.05 9.73 -1.69
N THR A 69 28.03 8.85 -1.63
CA THR A 69 29.18 8.78 -0.71
C THR A 69 28.91 8.36 0.74
N GLU A 70 29.34 7.13 0.98
CA GLU A 70 29.49 6.42 2.25
C GLU A 70 30.63 6.98 3.15
N GLU A 71 30.80 8.31 3.23
CA GLU A 71 31.77 8.93 4.17
C GLU A 71 31.13 9.93 5.16
N GLU A 72 29.80 9.96 5.27
CA GLU A 72 29.11 10.65 6.38
C GLU A 72 28.05 9.78 7.08
N ALA A 73 28.00 8.47 6.79
CA ALA A 73 27.18 7.52 7.57
C ALA A 73 27.70 7.31 9.02
N GLY A 74 28.85 7.90 9.38
CA GLY A 74 29.47 7.84 10.71
C GLY A 74 29.30 9.09 11.56
N LYS A 75 28.60 10.12 11.09
CA LYS A 75 28.21 11.28 11.90
C LYS A 75 26.73 11.57 11.67
N ALA A 76 25.89 10.64 12.12
CA ALA A 76 24.61 11.08 12.61
C ALA A 76 24.92 12.09 13.72
N GLU A 77 24.76 13.38 13.41
CA GLU A 77 24.60 14.38 14.46
C GLU A 77 23.52 13.85 15.41
N PRO A 78 23.68 14.02 16.74
CA PRO A 78 22.66 13.59 17.67
C PRO A 78 21.33 14.19 17.22
N VAL A 79 20.40 13.32 16.84
CA VAL A 79 19.05 13.73 16.45
C VAL A 79 18.54 14.64 17.56
N PRO A 80 18.18 15.89 17.27
CA PRO A 80 17.56 16.75 18.25
C PRO A 80 16.36 15.98 18.80
N ILE A 81 16.41 15.68 20.10
CA ILE A 81 15.23 15.36 20.88
C ILE A 81 14.28 16.54 20.73
N HIS A 82 13.41 16.52 19.72
CA HIS A 82 12.11 17.18 19.63
C HIS A 82 11.50 16.91 18.26
N GLU A 83 11.16 15.64 18.02
CA GLU A 83 9.87 15.31 17.43
C GLU A 83 9.55 13.89 17.91
N SER A 84 8.74 13.77 18.95
CA SER A 84 8.24 12.44 19.32
C SER A 84 7.42 11.89 18.14
N LEU A 85 7.34 10.57 18.01
CA LEU A 85 6.49 9.93 16.99
C LEU A 85 5.05 10.50 17.02
N GLU A 86 4.55 10.81 18.21
CA GLU A 86 3.25 11.46 18.42
C GLU A 86 3.20 12.89 17.86
N GLU A 87 4.25 13.69 18.07
CA GLU A 87 4.33 15.07 17.57
C GLU A 87 4.40 15.14 16.04
N CYS A 88 5.07 14.16 15.41
CA CYS A 88 5.07 14.00 13.97
C CYS A 88 3.70 13.57 13.43
N ILE A 89 3.09 12.53 14.02
CA ILE A 89 1.77 12.02 13.61
C ILE A 89 0.69 13.10 13.75
N ASN A 90 0.77 13.96 14.77
CA ASN A 90 -0.18 15.07 14.97
C ASN A 90 -0.12 16.14 13.87
N LYS A 91 0.92 16.17 13.03
CA LYS A 91 1.02 17.05 11.86
C LYS A 91 0.46 16.41 10.59
N CYS A 92 0.24 15.10 10.59
CA CYS A 92 -0.44 14.41 9.50
C CYS A 92 -1.92 14.82 9.47
N ASP A 93 -2.47 14.92 8.26
CA ASP A 93 -3.92 15.05 8.12
C ASP A 93 -4.62 13.72 8.45
N TRP A 94 -5.93 13.81 8.73
CA TRP A 94 -6.75 12.64 9.08
C TRP A 94 -7.20 11.83 7.85
N THR A 95 -6.50 11.95 6.72
CA THR A 95 -6.83 11.19 5.52
C THR A 95 -6.39 9.74 5.73
N PHE A 96 -7.36 8.83 5.83
CA PHE A 96 -7.08 7.41 5.87
C PHE A 96 -6.88 6.87 4.45
N MET A 97 -5.61 6.73 4.05
CA MET A 97 -5.18 6.14 2.79
C MET A 97 -4.05 5.16 3.07
N PRO A 98 -4.38 3.91 3.48
CA PRO A 98 -3.44 3.03 4.12
C PRO A 98 -2.27 2.67 3.20
N VAL A 99 -1.11 2.43 3.80
CA VAL A 99 0.11 2.03 3.09
C VAL A 99 0.74 0.86 3.85
N CYS A 100 1.16 -0.18 3.12
CA CYS A 100 1.89 -1.31 3.68
C CYS A 100 3.39 -1.03 3.56
N ASP A 101 4.13 -1.15 4.66
CA ASP A 101 5.59 -1.06 4.63
C ASP A 101 6.25 -2.40 4.27
N VAL A 102 7.56 -2.37 4.00
CA VAL A 102 8.35 -3.55 3.63
C VAL A 102 8.39 -4.66 4.69
N THR A 103 8.03 -4.33 5.95
CA THR A 103 7.95 -5.27 7.07
C THR A 103 6.53 -5.79 7.33
N ALA A 104 5.62 -5.58 6.37
CA ALA A 104 4.21 -5.94 6.46
C ALA A 104 3.45 -5.26 7.63
N GLN A 105 3.85 -4.03 7.98
CA GLN A 105 3.08 -3.18 8.88
C GLN A 105 2.21 -2.21 8.07
N THR A 106 0.92 -2.14 8.42
CA THR A 106 -0.02 -1.20 7.81
C THR A 106 -0.04 0.11 8.57
N TRP A 107 0.12 1.21 7.84
CA TRP A 107 0.07 2.58 8.32
C TRP A 107 -1.21 3.26 7.82
N GLY A 108 -1.75 4.24 8.55
CA GLY A 108 -3.01 4.90 8.22
C GLY A 108 -2.91 5.75 6.95
N ASN A 109 -1.74 6.35 6.73
CA ASN A 109 -1.38 7.07 5.52
C ASN A 109 0.14 7.12 5.31
N MET A 110 0.57 7.70 4.19
CA MET A 110 1.99 7.86 3.86
C MET A 110 2.72 8.75 4.88
N CYS A 111 2.08 9.81 5.38
CA CYS A 111 2.68 10.71 6.37
C CYS A 111 3.02 9.99 7.68
N GLU A 112 2.09 9.19 8.21
CA GLU A 112 2.33 8.38 9.40
C GLU A 112 3.47 7.37 9.19
N LEU A 113 3.54 6.75 8.00
CA LEU A 113 4.60 5.83 7.64
C LEU A 113 5.98 6.51 7.64
N GLU A 114 6.06 7.71 7.07
CA GLU A 114 7.28 8.54 7.06
C GLU A 114 7.68 8.97 8.48
N CYS A 115 6.72 9.37 9.32
CA CYS A 115 6.94 9.64 10.75
C CYS A 115 7.51 8.41 11.48
N GLY A 116 7.08 7.21 11.10
CA GLY A 116 7.59 5.94 11.61
C GLY A 116 8.99 5.55 11.11
N GLY A 117 9.59 6.33 10.20
CA GLY A 117 10.87 6.04 9.57
C GLY A 117 10.85 4.77 8.72
N ARG A 118 9.67 4.37 8.21
CA ARG A 118 9.49 3.14 7.44
C ARG A 118 9.56 3.40 5.94
N LYS A 119 9.75 2.34 5.15
CA LYS A 119 9.74 2.39 3.69
C LYS A 119 8.46 1.75 3.15
N PRO A 120 7.71 2.42 2.25
CA PRO A 120 6.51 1.84 1.67
C PRO A 120 6.87 0.66 0.76
N ALA A 121 6.15 -0.44 0.89
CA ALA A 121 6.17 -1.56 -0.06
C ALA A 121 5.15 -1.35 -1.17
N HIS A 122 3.91 -1.07 -0.79
CA HIS A 122 2.81 -0.85 -1.71
C HIS A 122 1.67 -0.03 -1.09
N PRO A 123 0.84 0.66 -1.91
CA PRO A 123 -0.34 1.33 -1.42
C PRO A 123 -1.40 0.30 -0.99
N GLY A 124 -2.25 0.70 -0.04
CA GLY A 124 -3.23 -0.18 0.59
C GLY A 124 -2.71 -0.86 1.86
N PRO A 125 -3.61 -1.51 2.62
CA PRO A 125 -3.22 -2.29 3.79
C PRO A 125 -2.47 -3.57 3.38
N CYS A 126 -1.66 -4.09 4.29
CA CYS A 126 -1.00 -5.37 4.09
C CYS A 126 -2.04 -6.51 4.05
N THR A 127 -1.81 -7.47 3.16
CA THR A 127 -2.60 -8.69 3.08
C THR A 127 -2.26 -9.64 4.24
N PRO A 128 -3.18 -10.55 4.61
CA PRO A 128 -2.89 -11.55 5.64
C PRO A 128 -1.64 -12.38 5.34
N ALA A 129 -1.41 -12.72 4.07
CA ALA A 129 -0.24 -13.49 3.64
C ALA A 129 1.08 -12.73 3.88
N GLU A 130 1.10 -11.41 3.65
CA GLU A 130 2.26 -10.54 3.92
C GLU A 130 2.52 -10.42 5.43
N VAL A 131 1.47 -10.27 6.22
CA VAL A 131 1.56 -10.21 7.69
C VAL A 131 2.08 -11.54 8.25
N GLU A 132 1.62 -12.68 7.72
CA GLU A 132 2.10 -14.02 8.14
C GLU A 132 3.60 -14.20 7.92
N VAL A 133 4.17 -13.62 6.85
CA VAL A 133 5.60 -13.71 6.54
C VAL A 133 6.41 -12.50 7.01
N ALA A 134 5.77 -11.52 7.66
CA ALA A 134 6.38 -10.26 8.13
C ALA A 134 7.18 -9.51 7.05
N ALA A 135 6.74 -9.61 5.79
CA ALA A 135 7.40 -8.99 4.65
C ALA A 135 6.41 -8.71 3.52
N ALA A 136 6.50 -7.53 2.93
CA ALA A 136 5.72 -7.16 1.75
C ALA A 136 6.64 -6.87 0.55
N PRO A 137 6.30 -7.35 -0.66
CA PRO A 137 7.15 -7.20 -1.83
C PRO A 137 7.18 -5.75 -2.33
N VAL A 138 8.40 -5.22 -2.54
CA VAL A 138 8.63 -3.96 -3.27
C VAL A 138 8.38 -4.16 -4.77
N GLY A 139 7.78 -3.17 -5.43
CA GLY A 139 7.41 -3.25 -6.85
C GLY A 139 6.05 -3.89 -7.11
N TRP A 140 5.15 -3.86 -6.11
CA TRP A 140 3.77 -4.30 -6.24
C TRP A 140 3.08 -3.58 -7.40
N ARG A 141 2.67 -4.34 -8.43
CA ARG A 141 2.00 -3.81 -9.63
C ARG A 141 0.49 -3.57 -9.43
N GLY A 142 0.01 -3.68 -8.20
CA GLY A 142 -1.41 -3.68 -7.93
C GLY A 142 -2.11 -4.98 -8.26
N PRO A 143 -3.36 -5.13 -7.83
CA PRO A 143 -4.23 -6.15 -8.36
C PRO A 143 -4.40 -5.92 -9.87
N SER A 144 -4.38 -7.00 -10.66
CA SER A 144 -4.69 -6.91 -12.08
C SER A 144 -6.12 -6.40 -12.28
N LEU A 145 -6.43 -5.86 -13.48
CA LEU A 145 -7.79 -5.44 -13.79
C LEU A 145 -8.80 -6.58 -13.59
N ASP A 146 -8.43 -7.80 -13.94
CA ASP A 146 -9.22 -9.02 -13.69
C ASP A 146 -9.50 -9.23 -12.20
N GLN A 147 -8.49 -9.03 -11.34
CA GLN A 147 -8.63 -9.10 -9.88
C GLN A 147 -9.52 -7.99 -9.32
N LEU A 148 -9.48 -6.78 -9.90
CA LEU A 148 -10.33 -5.65 -9.50
C LEU A 148 -11.78 -5.81 -9.97
N THR A 149 -12.00 -6.48 -11.10
CA THR A 149 -13.35 -6.76 -11.63
C THR A 149 -13.99 -8.01 -11.04
N LYS A 150 -13.23 -8.81 -10.29
CA LYS A 150 -13.74 -10.05 -9.70
C LYS A 150 -14.74 -9.73 -8.59
N THR A 151 -15.95 -10.23 -8.74
CA THR A 151 -17.02 -10.11 -7.76
C THR A 151 -17.33 -11.46 -7.11
N LYS A 152 -17.95 -11.41 -5.93
CA LYS A 152 -18.57 -12.54 -5.26
C LYS A 152 -20.03 -12.20 -4.96
N THR A 153 -20.87 -13.22 -5.00
CA THR A 153 -22.27 -13.11 -4.60
C THR A 153 -22.38 -13.17 -3.08
N VAL A 154 -22.95 -12.13 -2.48
CA VAL A 154 -23.25 -12.03 -1.06
C VAL A 154 -24.76 -12.15 -0.88
N THR A 155 -25.19 -13.11 -0.08
CA THR A 155 -26.60 -13.32 0.24
C THR A 155 -26.86 -12.94 1.68
N VAL A 156 -27.80 -12.03 1.91
CA VAL A 156 -28.19 -11.57 3.24
C VAL A 156 -29.67 -11.85 3.48
N THR A 157 -30.03 -12.11 4.73
CA THR A 157 -31.41 -12.22 5.17
C THR A 157 -31.79 -10.91 5.86
N LEU A 158 -32.76 -10.19 5.30
CA LEU A 158 -33.27 -8.95 5.86
C LEU A 158 -34.12 -9.23 7.10
N ALA A 159 -34.33 -8.21 7.93
CA ALA A 159 -35.24 -8.29 9.09
C ALA A 159 -36.68 -8.70 8.69
N SER A 160 -37.08 -8.45 7.45
CA SER A 160 -38.35 -8.92 6.86
C SER A 160 -38.38 -10.41 6.52
N GLY A 161 -37.29 -11.15 6.75
CA GLY A 161 -37.12 -12.55 6.35
C GLY A 161 -36.80 -12.75 4.86
N GLN A 162 -36.80 -11.69 4.06
CA GLN A 162 -36.48 -11.75 2.63
C GLN A 162 -34.97 -11.93 2.42
N LYS A 163 -34.61 -12.78 1.45
CA LYS A 163 -33.23 -12.94 1.00
C LYS A 163 -32.92 -11.87 -0.05
N LYS A 164 -31.90 -11.06 0.20
CA LYS A 164 -31.33 -10.10 -0.74
C LYS A 164 -29.95 -10.60 -1.17
N THR A 165 -29.68 -10.49 -2.46
CA THR A 165 -28.41 -10.91 -3.05
C THR A 165 -27.71 -9.70 -3.65
N CYS A 166 -26.40 -9.57 -3.45
CA CYS A 166 -25.58 -8.50 -4.00
C CYS A 166 -24.32 -9.09 -4.64
N GLU A 167 -23.86 -8.51 -5.74
CA GLU A 167 -22.55 -8.81 -6.30
C GLU A 167 -21.55 -7.77 -5.82
N CYS A 168 -20.57 -8.21 -5.04
CA CYS A 168 -19.59 -7.31 -4.45
C CYS A 168 -18.18 -7.64 -4.90
N PRO A 169 -17.32 -6.63 -5.12
CA PRO A 169 -15.91 -6.84 -5.38
C PRO A 169 -15.27 -7.75 -4.31
N VAL A 170 -14.35 -8.62 -4.71
CA VAL A 170 -13.60 -9.46 -3.77
C VAL A 170 -12.44 -8.73 -3.11
N VAL A 171 -12.08 -7.54 -3.62
CA VAL A 171 -11.02 -6.71 -3.04
C VAL A 171 -11.35 -6.34 -1.59
N ALA A 172 -10.37 -6.53 -0.72
CA ALA A 172 -10.49 -6.19 0.69
C ALA A 172 -10.17 -4.72 0.91
N ALA A 173 -11.14 -3.99 1.46
CA ALA A 173 -11.04 -2.60 1.87
C ALA A 173 -11.90 -2.45 3.13
N PHE A 174 -11.43 -3.02 4.24
CA PHE A 174 -12.24 -3.25 5.43
C PHE A 174 -12.94 -1.97 5.90
N VAL A 175 -14.20 -2.09 6.34
CA VAL A 175 -14.98 -1.01 6.94
C VAL A 175 -15.70 -1.50 8.19
N CYS A 176 -15.81 -0.64 9.20
CA CYS A 176 -16.58 -0.91 10.39
C CYS A 176 -18.01 -0.43 10.17
N GLY A 177 -18.97 -1.32 10.36
CA GLY A 177 -20.39 -1.00 10.31
C GLY A 177 -20.88 -0.36 11.60
N MET A 178 -21.94 0.44 11.47
CA MET A 178 -22.74 0.94 12.60
C MET A 178 -23.35 -0.19 13.45
N ASP A 179 -23.42 -1.41 12.94
CA ASP A 179 -23.89 -2.59 13.67
C ASP A 179 -22.78 -3.36 14.42
N GLY A 180 -21.59 -2.77 14.52
CA GLY A 180 -20.44 -3.37 15.22
C GLY A 180 -19.72 -4.47 14.47
N LYS A 181 -20.02 -4.66 13.18
CA LYS A 181 -19.38 -5.70 12.36
C LYS A 181 -18.34 -5.10 11.42
N THR A 182 -17.21 -5.79 11.32
CA THR A 182 -16.22 -5.55 10.27
C THR A 182 -16.68 -6.21 8.97
N TYR A 183 -16.76 -5.41 7.91
CA TYR A 183 -17.08 -5.86 6.57
C TYR A 183 -15.83 -5.87 5.69
N ALA A 184 -15.76 -6.83 4.75
CA ALA A 184 -14.61 -6.97 3.87
C ALA A 184 -14.39 -5.74 2.99
N ASN A 185 -15.48 -5.09 2.58
CA ASN A 185 -15.50 -3.80 1.90
C ASN A 185 -16.87 -3.12 2.04
N GLU A 186 -16.93 -1.87 1.57
CA GLU A 186 -18.15 -1.04 1.54
C GLU A 186 -19.35 -1.75 0.90
N CYS A 187 -19.17 -2.39 -0.27
CA CYS A 187 -20.27 -3.09 -0.93
C CYS A 187 -20.86 -4.18 -0.03
N THR A 188 -20.01 -4.97 0.64
CA THR A 188 -20.50 -6.02 1.54
C THR A 188 -21.26 -5.44 2.74
N ARG A 189 -20.82 -4.30 3.29
CA ARG A 189 -21.55 -3.59 4.36
C ARG A 189 -22.93 -3.13 3.90
N ASP A 190 -22.99 -2.45 2.76
CA ASP A 190 -24.24 -1.94 2.20
C ASP A 190 -25.20 -3.05 1.78
N CYS A 191 -24.66 -4.18 1.32
CA CYS A 191 -25.44 -5.37 1.05
C CYS A 191 -26.20 -5.83 2.29
N HIS A 192 -25.51 -5.88 3.43
CA HIS A 192 -26.06 -6.18 4.74
C HIS A 192 -26.94 -5.05 5.33
N GLY A 193 -27.02 -3.90 4.66
CA GLY A 193 -27.83 -2.76 5.10
C GLY A 193 -27.26 -2.02 6.32
N ALA A 194 -25.97 -2.23 6.64
CA ALA A 194 -25.31 -1.51 7.70
C ALA A 194 -24.80 -0.14 7.21
N GLY A 195 -25.00 0.91 8.02
CA GLY A 195 -24.36 2.20 7.76
C GLY A 195 -22.86 2.15 8.04
N GLN A 196 -22.06 3.00 7.41
CA GLN A 196 -20.64 3.12 7.73
C GLN A 196 -20.46 3.80 9.09
N HIS A 197 -19.67 3.17 9.97
CA HIS A 197 -19.16 3.83 11.17
C HIS A 197 -17.85 4.58 10.85
N HIS A 198 -16.78 3.86 10.49
CA HIS A 198 -15.53 4.42 9.96
C HIS A 198 -14.83 3.45 8.98
N PRO A 199 -13.87 3.95 8.18
CA PRO A 199 -12.97 3.09 7.40
C PRO A 199 -12.11 2.20 8.30
N GLY A 200 -11.70 1.03 7.80
CA GLY A 200 -10.93 0.05 8.57
C GLY A 200 -11.80 -0.92 9.38
N PRO A 201 -11.22 -1.97 9.97
CA PRO A 201 -11.94 -2.94 10.78
C PRO A 201 -12.41 -2.32 12.11
N CYS A 202 -13.49 -2.86 12.68
CA CYS A 202 -13.92 -2.52 14.03
C CYS A 202 -12.88 -2.96 15.08
N LYS A 203 -12.76 -2.16 16.12
CA LYS A 203 -11.92 -2.28 17.31
C LYS A 203 -12.82 -2.36 18.53
N GLY A 204 -12.27 -2.79 19.67
CA GLY A 204 -13.03 -3.03 20.90
C GLY A 204 -13.73 -1.80 21.50
N TYR A 205 -13.42 -0.60 21.03
CA TYR A 205 -14.01 0.66 21.50
C TYR A 205 -14.98 1.31 20.50
N ASP A 206 -15.17 0.75 19.30
CA ASP A 206 -15.98 1.39 18.24
C ASP A 206 -17.48 1.27 18.48
N HIS A 207 -17.91 0.37 19.38
CA HIS A 207 -19.30 0.19 19.79
C HIS A 207 -19.38 -0.01 21.30
N PRO A 208 -19.10 1.05 22.09
CA PRO A 208 -19.11 0.94 23.52
C PRO A 208 -20.55 0.86 24.04
N THR A 209 -20.74 0.06 25.08
CA THR A 209 -22.02 -0.04 25.78
C THR A 209 -22.34 1.18 26.66
N ALA A 210 -21.43 2.16 26.77
CA ALA A 210 -21.54 3.33 27.63
C ALA A 210 -20.89 4.57 26.99
N GLN A 211 -21.47 5.75 27.26
CA GLN A 211 -21.10 7.02 26.62
C GLN A 211 -19.69 7.50 26.96
N GLU A 212 -19.21 7.15 28.16
CA GLU A 212 -17.91 7.60 28.69
C GLU A 212 -16.71 6.97 27.96
N LYS A 213 -16.93 5.94 27.14
CA LYS A 213 -15.87 5.25 26.39
C LYS A 213 -15.61 5.86 25.01
N CYS A 214 -16.45 6.79 24.56
CA CYS A 214 -16.25 7.44 23.27
C CYS A 214 -15.15 8.50 23.37
N PRO A 215 -14.09 8.43 22.54
CA PRO A 215 -13.03 9.45 22.48
C PRO A 215 -13.51 10.70 21.71
N CYS A 216 -14.65 11.24 22.10
CA CYS A 216 -15.29 12.41 21.50
C CYS A 216 -15.09 13.65 22.38
N ASP A 217 -15.06 14.82 21.76
CA ASP A 217 -15.12 16.07 22.51
C ASP A 217 -16.51 16.28 23.13
N LYS A 218 -16.57 17.05 24.22
CA LYS A 218 -17.82 17.30 24.97
C LYS A 218 -18.67 18.45 24.39
N SER A 219 -18.45 18.87 23.13
CA SER A 219 -19.28 19.90 22.50
C SER A 219 -20.73 19.45 22.39
N PHE A 220 -21.66 20.38 22.57
CA PHE A 220 -23.08 20.12 22.48
C PHE A 220 -23.63 20.67 21.15
N THR A 221 -23.58 19.83 20.12
CA THR A 221 -24.19 20.04 18.80
C THR A 221 -25.19 18.89 18.57
N PRO A 222 -26.34 18.91 19.26
CA PRO A 222 -27.14 17.71 19.45
C PRO A 222 -27.66 17.13 18.13
N MET A 223 -27.74 15.81 18.09
CA MET A 223 -28.22 15.06 16.93
C MET A 223 -29.27 14.04 17.38
N CYS A 224 -30.36 13.91 16.63
CA CYS A 224 -31.37 12.91 16.90
C CYS A 224 -31.02 11.61 16.15
N GLY A 225 -30.95 10.50 16.88
CA GLY A 225 -30.74 9.17 16.33
C GLY A 225 -32.04 8.52 15.83
N VAL A 226 -31.92 7.56 14.92
CA VAL A 226 -33.06 6.72 14.48
C VAL A 226 -33.65 5.86 15.61
N ASP A 227 -32.94 5.75 16.73
CA ASP A 227 -33.38 5.10 17.97
C ASP A 227 -34.20 6.02 18.89
N GLY A 228 -34.45 7.27 18.46
CA GLY A 228 -35.19 8.28 19.23
C GLY A 228 -34.38 8.91 20.35
N LYS A 229 -33.07 8.64 20.46
CA LYS A 229 -32.21 9.25 21.47
C LYS A 229 -31.48 10.47 20.92
N THR A 230 -31.34 11.49 21.77
CA THR A 230 -30.51 12.65 21.47
C THR A 230 -29.07 12.37 21.86
N TYR A 231 -28.15 12.51 20.91
CA TYR A 231 -26.72 12.39 21.10
C TYR A 231 -26.09 13.77 21.19
N GLN A 232 -25.07 13.90 22.04
CA GLN A 232 -24.42 15.18 22.35
C GLN A 232 -23.81 15.88 21.12
N ASN A 233 -23.22 15.08 20.22
CA ASN A 233 -22.75 15.52 18.91
C ASN A 233 -22.72 14.32 17.94
N LEU A 234 -22.34 14.59 16.69
CA LEU A 234 -22.24 13.55 15.66
C LEU A 234 -21.25 12.43 16.04
N CYS A 235 -20.16 12.77 16.73
CA CYS A 235 -19.16 11.79 17.17
C CYS A 235 -19.79 10.79 18.14
N TYR A 236 -20.50 11.25 19.18
CA TYR A 236 -21.21 10.36 20.09
C TYR A 236 -22.25 9.51 19.36
N LEU A 237 -23.05 10.10 18.46
CA LEU A 237 -24.04 9.37 17.66
C LEU A 237 -23.41 8.24 16.86
N GLN A 238 -22.31 8.53 16.17
CA GLN A 238 -21.55 7.55 15.40
C GLN A 238 -20.92 6.50 16.31
N CYS A 239 -20.28 6.91 17.41
CA CYS A 239 -19.62 6.02 18.37
C CYS A 239 -20.56 4.95 18.92
N PHE A 240 -21.85 5.26 19.09
CA PHE A 240 -22.85 4.27 19.50
C PHE A 240 -23.42 3.42 18.36
N GLY A 241 -22.89 3.57 17.13
CA GLY A 241 -23.39 2.87 15.97
C GLY A 241 -24.81 3.29 15.57
N VAL A 242 -25.26 4.48 15.97
CA VAL A 242 -26.61 4.95 15.68
C VAL A 242 -26.61 5.80 14.43
N ARG A 243 -27.60 5.58 13.56
CA ARG A 243 -27.76 6.37 12.33
C ARG A 243 -28.46 7.69 12.64
N LYS A 244 -28.02 8.78 12.01
CA LYS A 244 -28.65 10.10 12.19
C LYS A 244 -30.07 10.12 11.60
N LEU A 245 -31.03 10.61 12.37
CA LEU A 245 -32.39 10.91 11.92
C LEU A 245 -32.46 12.37 11.42
N HIS A 246 -32.13 13.33 12.27
CA HIS A 246 -32.05 14.75 11.93
C HIS A 246 -31.09 15.51 12.86
N ASP A 247 -30.72 16.73 12.47
CA ASP A 247 -29.94 17.63 13.32
C ASP A 247 -30.83 18.19 14.45
N GLY A 248 -30.25 18.45 15.62
CA GLY A 248 -30.98 18.88 16.81
C GLY A 248 -31.41 17.72 17.71
N THR A 249 -32.11 18.04 18.80
CA THR A 249 -32.60 17.06 19.77
C THR A 249 -33.81 16.30 19.22
N CYS A 250 -33.98 15.03 19.57
CA CYS A 250 -35.24 14.31 19.30
C CYS A 250 -36.40 14.97 20.04
N TRP A 251 -37.55 15.08 19.39
CA TRP A 251 -38.81 15.46 20.03
C TRP A 251 -39.61 14.18 20.30
N ASN A 252 -39.83 13.85 21.58
CA ASN A 252 -40.74 12.78 22.00
C ASN A 252 -42.18 13.13 21.65
#